data_AF-A0A157ZGI3-F1
#
_entry.id   AF-A0A157ZGI3-F1
#
_cell.length_a   1.000
_cell.length_b   1.000
_cell.length_c   1.000
_cell.angle_alpha   90.00
_cell.angle_beta   90.00
_cell.angle_gamma   90.00
#
_symmetry.space_group_name_H-M   'P 1'
#
loop_
_entity.id
_entity.type
_entity.pdbx_description
1 polymer ?
#
loop_
_entity_poly.entity_id
_entity_poly.type
_entity_poly.pdbx_seq_one_letter_code
_entity_poly.pdbx_strand_id
1 'polypeptide(L)'
;MLHDGARISDGVGVAGIIGVLPHVTKPMNTPSEATPRPALRELTPLEARVLGVLVEKQHTVPDTYPLSLNSLTAGCNQKTARSPVMNVSEDEVLTTIDGLKRLSLVFEASSSRVPRFEHNVNRVLGVPSQSVALLATLFLRGPQTAAELRANSARLHSFADISSVESFLDELAANDPPRVVKLSRTPGERESRWAHLLCGEVSISDMPSRETQGGESFSLSEFEALKSEQKRLAHEVVQLRAMVQRMASELGITLDESSPDA
;
A
#
# COMPACT_ATOMS: atom_id res chain seq x y z
N MET A 1 -87.99 -38.05 62.17
CA MET A 1 -88.20 -37.55 60.80
C MET A 1 -87.14 -36.50 60.54
N LEU A 2 -86.27 -36.79 59.56
CA LEU A 2 -85.24 -35.94 58.94
C LEU A 2 -84.03 -35.52 59.80
N HIS A 3 -82.92 -36.20 59.51
CA HIS A 3 -81.56 -35.97 59.99
C HIS A 3 -80.71 -35.34 58.87
N ASP A 4 -79.65 -34.66 59.31
CA ASP A 4 -78.29 -34.67 58.76
C ASP A 4 -77.81 -33.65 57.71
N GLY A 5 -76.52 -33.28 57.86
CA GLY A 5 -75.62 -33.11 56.72
C GLY A 5 -74.95 -31.74 56.52
N ALA A 6 -73.85 -31.50 57.23
CA ALA A 6 -72.83 -30.50 56.86
C ALA A 6 -71.84 -31.03 55.79
N ARG A 7 -71.12 -30.10 55.12
CA ARG A 7 -69.77 -30.17 54.47
C ARG A 7 -69.75 -29.81 52.96
N ILE A 8 -69.00 -28.77 52.56
CA ILE A 8 -67.59 -28.69 52.08
C ILE A 8 -67.41 -29.02 50.56
N SER A 9 -66.74 -28.08 49.89
CA SER A 9 -65.82 -28.16 48.73
C SER A 9 -66.27 -28.41 47.29
N ASP A 10 -65.62 -27.61 46.42
CA ASP A 10 -65.06 -27.91 45.10
C ASP A 10 -65.74 -27.40 43.82
N GLY A 11 -64.94 -26.70 43.01
CA GLY A 11 -65.14 -26.61 41.56
C GLY A 11 -64.86 -25.26 40.90
N VAL A 12 -63.65 -24.69 41.02
CA VAL A 12 -63.19 -23.65 40.06
C VAL A 12 -61.95 -24.16 39.32
N GLY A 13 -62.16 -24.54 38.06
CA GLY A 13 -61.13 -24.95 37.11
C GLY A 13 -60.78 -23.83 36.11
N VAL A 14 -59.61 -23.23 36.34
CA VAL A 14 -58.54 -22.79 35.42
C VAL A 14 -58.84 -22.54 33.92
N ALA A 15 -58.60 -21.29 33.50
CA ALA A 15 -57.79 -20.85 32.33
C ALA A 15 -57.78 -19.31 32.37
N GLY A 16 -56.67 -18.57 32.55
CA GLY A 16 -55.41 -18.63 31.83
C GLY A 16 -55.35 -17.40 30.90
N ILE A 17 -54.42 -16.47 31.17
CA ILE A 17 -53.71 -15.52 30.26
C ILE A 17 -53.30 -14.29 31.10
N ILE A 18 -52.03 -14.26 31.51
CA ILE A 18 -51.36 -13.10 32.10
C ILE A 18 -50.82 -12.25 30.94
N GLY A 19 -51.43 -11.10 30.69
CA GLY A 19 -50.91 -10.09 29.76
C GLY A 19 -49.84 -9.23 30.43
N VAL A 20 -48.57 -9.54 30.15
CA VAL A 20 -47.40 -8.73 30.53
C VAL A 20 -47.33 -7.49 29.62
N LEU A 21 -47.25 -6.30 30.23
CA LEU A 21 -47.02 -5.03 29.56
C LEU A 21 -45.66 -5.02 28.82
N PRO A 22 -45.57 -4.55 27.57
CA PRO A 22 -44.30 -4.46 26.86
C PRO A 22 -43.46 -3.29 27.38
N HIS A 23 -42.30 -3.61 27.95
CA HIS A 23 -41.23 -2.67 28.22
C HIS A 23 -40.66 -2.19 26.87
N VAL A 24 -40.96 -0.94 26.49
CA VAL A 24 -40.34 -0.29 25.33
C VAL A 24 -38.89 0.01 25.68
N THR A 25 -37.97 -0.85 25.22
CA THR A 25 -36.53 -0.58 25.18
C THR A 25 -36.24 0.24 23.93
N LYS A 26 -35.85 1.51 24.12
CA LYS A 26 -35.27 2.34 23.05
C LYS A 26 -33.92 1.74 22.65
N PRO A 27 -33.67 1.35 21.38
CA PRO A 27 -32.31 1.12 20.92
C PRO A 27 -31.63 2.48 20.72
N MET A 28 -30.82 2.90 21.70
CA MET A 28 -29.79 3.92 21.47
C MET A 28 -28.65 3.28 20.69
N ASN A 29 -28.77 3.28 19.37
CA ASN A 29 -27.62 3.10 18.49
C ASN A 29 -27.60 4.29 17.53
N THR A 30 -27.20 5.44 18.05
CA THR A 30 -26.76 6.55 17.21
C THR A 30 -25.49 6.08 16.50
N PRO A 31 -25.44 6.06 15.15
CA PRO A 31 -24.19 5.85 14.46
C PRO A 31 -23.25 6.97 14.89
N SER A 32 -22.11 6.59 15.46
CA SER A 32 -21.00 7.51 15.75
C SER A 32 -20.69 8.25 14.46
N GLU A 33 -21.02 9.54 14.42
CA GLU A 33 -20.75 10.45 13.33
C GLU A 33 -19.23 10.51 13.20
N ALA A 34 -18.68 9.68 12.31
CA ALA A 34 -17.25 9.53 12.14
C ALA A 34 -16.71 10.87 11.65
N THR A 35 -15.96 11.56 12.52
CA THR A 35 -15.20 12.76 12.16
C THR A 35 -14.51 12.50 10.83
N PRO A 36 -14.70 13.36 9.80
CA PRO A 36 -14.07 13.15 8.51
C PRO A 36 -12.56 13.07 8.72
N ARG A 37 -12.00 11.90 8.43
CA ARG A 37 -10.55 11.71 8.51
C ARG A 37 -9.91 12.67 7.51
N PRO A 38 -8.90 13.45 7.91
CA PRO A 38 -8.23 14.35 6.98
C PRO A 38 -7.74 13.54 5.76
N ALA A 39 -7.87 14.13 4.57
CA ALA A 39 -7.46 13.49 3.33
C ALA A 39 -5.99 13.05 3.44
N LEU A 40 -5.72 11.79 3.08
CA LEU A 40 -4.37 11.23 3.08
C LEU A 40 -3.50 12.03 2.11
N ARG A 41 -2.37 12.57 2.57
CA ARG A 41 -1.38 13.20 1.69
C ARG A 41 -0.82 12.19 0.69
N GLU A 42 -0.28 12.70 -0.42
CA GLU A 42 0.49 11.88 -1.35
C GLU A 42 1.66 11.19 -0.65
N LEU A 43 1.85 9.92 -0.96
CA LEU A 43 2.94 9.08 -0.48
C LEU A 43 4.17 9.26 -1.36
N THR A 44 5.36 9.14 -0.78
CA THR A 44 6.58 9.02 -1.58
C THR A 44 6.66 7.66 -2.28
N PRO A 45 7.46 7.51 -3.35
CA PRO A 45 7.68 6.21 -3.98
C PRO A 45 8.21 5.13 -3.02
N LEU A 46 9.05 5.53 -2.05
CA LEU A 46 9.59 4.63 -1.04
C LEU A 46 8.52 4.25 0.01
N GLU A 47 7.64 5.18 0.39
CA GLU A 47 6.49 4.88 1.25
C GLU A 47 5.57 3.85 0.59
N ALA A 48 5.22 4.04 -0.69
CA ALA A 48 4.43 3.06 -1.45
C ALA A 48 5.16 1.71 -1.56
N ARG A 49 6.48 1.71 -1.79
CA ARG A 49 7.30 0.48 -1.80
C ARG A 49 7.20 -0.27 -0.48
N VAL A 50 7.42 0.39 0.65
CA VAL A 50 7.37 -0.21 1.99
C VAL A 50 5.99 -0.81 2.26
N LEU A 51 4.91 -0.09 1.95
CA LEU A 51 3.55 -0.60 2.10
C LEU A 51 3.29 -1.82 1.21
N GLY A 52 3.70 -1.76 -0.06
CA GLY A 52 3.57 -2.86 -0.99
C GLY A 52 4.27 -4.13 -0.49
N VAL A 53 5.48 -3.99 0.07
CA VAL A 53 6.23 -5.12 0.65
C VAL A 53 5.52 -5.68 1.88
N LEU A 54 5.04 -4.84 2.80
CA LEU A 54 4.32 -5.32 3.98
C LEU A 54 3.05 -6.10 3.60
N VAL A 55 2.27 -5.58 2.65
CA VAL A 55 1.09 -6.28 2.14
C VAL A 55 1.49 -7.59 1.47
N GLU A 56 2.46 -7.58 0.55
CA GLU A 56 2.93 -8.78 -0.15
C GLU A 56 3.37 -9.86 0.84
N LYS A 57 4.16 -9.50 1.86
CA LYS A 57 4.72 -10.47 2.81
C LYS A 57 3.71 -10.97 3.83
N GLN A 58 2.70 -10.17 4.21
CA GLN A 58 1.59 -10.68 5.02
C GLN A 58 0.91 -11.89 4.37
N HIS A 59 0.75 -11.87 3.04
CA HIS A 59 0.10 -12.95 2.31
C HIS A 59 1.05 -14.09 1.93
N THR A 60 2.28 -13.77 1.52
CA THR A 60 3.18 -14.75 0.93
C THR A 60 4.07 -15.47 1.94
N VAL A 61 4.32 -14.86 3.10
CA VAL A 61 5.17 -15.42 4.17
C VAL A 61 4.60 -15.10 5.56
N PRO A 62 3.36 -15.55 5.87
CA PRO A 62 2.66 -15.19 7.09
C PRO A 62 3.43 -15.57 8.37
N ASP A 63 4.21 -16.64 8.35
CA ASP A 63 5.02 -17.10 9.49
C ASP A 63 6.10 -16.09 9.92
N THR A 64 6.50 -15.20 9.02
CA THR A 64 7.52 -14.17 9.27
C THR A 64 6.93 -12.77 9.44
N TYR A 65 5.62 -12.63 9.29
CA TYR A 65 4.91 -11.37 9.48
C TYR A 65 4.46 -11.25 10.95
N PRO A 66 4.57 -10.07 11.60
CA PRO A 66 5.06 -8.78 11.09
C PRO A 66 6.58 -8.74 10.85
N LEU A 67 7.03 -7.92 9.90
CA LEU A 67 8.42 -7.94 9.42
C LEU A 67 9.36 -7.15 10.31
N SER A 68 10.59 -7.65 10.52
CA SER A 68 11.68 -6.82 11.06
C SER A 68 12.17 -5.80 10.02
N LEU A 69 12.94 -4.80 10.47
CA LEU A 69 13.55 -3.79 9.60
C LEU A 69 14.37 -4.43 8.46
N ASN A 70 15.28 -5.35 8.79
CA ASN A 70 16.10 -6.05 7.80
C ASN A 70 15.27 -6.80 6.74
N SER A 71 14.25 -7.57 7.16
CA SER A 71 13.37 -8.29 6.23
C SER A 71 12.59 -7.34 5.32
N LEU A 72 12.17 -6.19 5.83
CA LEU A 72 11.47 -5.17 5.07
C LEU A 72 12.40 -4.48 4.06
N THR A 73 13.61 -4.10 4.47
CA THR A 73 14.65 -3.53 3.59
C THR A 73 15.02 -4.50 2.46
N ALA A 74 15.26 -5.77 2.79
CA ALA A 74 15.51 -6.82 1.80
C ALA A 74 14.32 -6.98 0.83
N GLY A 75 13.08 -6.85 1.32
CA GLY A 75 11.87 -6.85 0.51
C GLY A 75 11.76 -5.65 -0.44
N CYS A 76 12.22 -4.46 -0.02
CA CYS A 76 12.24 -3.25 -0.85
C CYS A 76 13.23 -3.36 -2.03
N ASN A 77 14.36 -4.03 -1.78
CA ASN A 77 15.49 -4.18 -2.71
C ASN A 77 15.44 -5.47 -3.57
N GLN A 78 14.31 -6.20 -3.58
CA GLN A 78 14.19 -7.39 -4.41
C GLN A 78 14.36 -7.07 -5.89
N LYS A 79 15.12 -7.89 -6.62
CA LYS A 79 15.32 -7.74 -8.07
C LYS A 79 14.10 -8.18 -8.89
N THR A 80 13.26 -9.04 -8.31
CA THR A 80 12.06 -9.59 -8.94
C THR A 80 10.82 -8.93 -8.38
N ALA A 81 9.79 -8.79 -9.23
CA ALA A 81 8.54 -8.16 -8.86
C ALA A 81 8.67 -6.74 -8.29
N ARG A 82 9.73 -6.02 -8.67
CA ARG A 82 9.94 -4.61 -8.39
C ARG A 82 10.14 -3.84 -9.70
N SER A 83 9.45 -2.73 -9.84
CA SER A 83 9.65 -1.77 -10.93
C SER A 83 9.35 -0.37 -10.39
N PRO A 84 10.37 0.51 -10.27
CA PRO A 84 11.80 0.24 -10.49
C PRO A 84 12.41 -0.66 -9.41
N VAL A 85 13.50 -1.35 -9.74
CA VAL A 85 14.36 -1.98 -8.74
C VAL A 85 15.04 -0.86 -7.95
N MET A 86 15.04 -0.96 -6.62
CA MET A 86 15.62 0.02 -5.71
C MET A 86 16.82 -0.58 -4.97
N ASN A 87 17.67 0.28 -4.43
CA ASN A 87 18.71 -0.07 -3.48
C ASN A 87 18.66 0.94 -2.33
N VAL A 88 17.78 0.70 -1.36
CA VAL A 88 17.59 1.55 -0.18
C VAL A 88 18.30 0.97 1.03
N SER A 89 18.84 1.85 1.87
CA SER A 89 19.45 1.53 3.16
C SER A 89 18.41 1.28 4.25
N GLU A 90 18.82 0.63 5.34
CA GLU A 90 17.94 0.44 6.51
C GLU A 90 17.51 1.77 7.14
N ASP A 91 18.39 2.78 7.16
CA ASP A 91 18.10 4.12 7.70
C ASP A 91 17.00 4.85 6.90
N GLU A 92 17.04 4.76 5.57
CA GLU A 92 15.99 5.30 4.70
C GLU A 92 14.65 4.60 4.92
N VAL A 93 14.68 3.28 5.08
CA VAL A 93 13.47 2.48 5.36
C VAL A 93 12.91 2.83 6.75
N LEU A 94 13.76 2.98 7.77
CA LEU A 94 13.33 3.36 9.12
C LEU A 94 12.68 4.75 9.14
N THR A 95 13.32 5.73 8.49
CA THR A 95 12.77 7.09 8.33
C THR A 95 11.41 7.06 7.62
N THR A 96 11.29 6.21 6.59
CA THR A 96 10.04 6.00 5.85
C THR A 96 8.95 5.41 6.73
N ILE A 97 9.28 4.41 7.55
CA ILE A 97 8.33 3.79 8.50
C ILE A 97 7.80 4.84 9.48
N ASP A 98 8.66 5.72 10.00
CA ASP A 98 8.20 6.78 10.90
C ASP A 98 7.23 7.74 10.21
N GLY A 99 7.44 8.04 8.93
CA GLY A 99 6.49 8.75 8.08
C GLY A 99 5.13 8.04 8.00
N LEU A 100 5.15 6.74 7.72
CA LEU A 100 3.96 5.90 7.60
C LEU A 100 3.21 5.69 8.92
N LYS A 101 3.93 5.64 10.05
CA LYS A 101 3.35 5.57 11.41
C LYS A 101 2.53 6.83 11.71
N ARG A 102 3.01 8.02 11.32
CA ARG A 102 2.25 9.29 11.45
C ARG A 102 0.96 9.29 10.64
N LEU A 103 0.92 8.54 9.53
CA LEU A 103 -0.26 8.36 8.69
C LEU A 103 -1.14 7.18 9.14
N SER A 104 -0.80 6.51 10.24
CA SER A 104 -1.47 5.28 10.72
C SER A 104 -1.51 4.15 9.68
N LEU A 105 -0.61 4.18 8.69
CA LEU A 105 -0.51 3.18 7.62
C LEU A 105 0.38 2.00 8.01
N VAL A 106 1.30 2.22 8.94
CA VAL A 106 2.16 1.19 9.54
C VAL A 106 2.09 1.28 11.05
N PHE A 107 2.07 0.13 11.72
CA PHE A 107 2.20 0.01 13.17
C PHE A 107 3.39 -0.85 13.53
N GLU A 108 3.89 -0.62 14.74
CA GLU A 108 4.92 -1.43 15.35
C GLU A 108 4.25 -2.43 16.30
N ALA A 109 4.53 -3.72 16.13
CA ALA A 109 3.94 -4.78 16.91
C ALA A 109 4.55 -4.80 18.33
N SER A 110 3.69 -4.72 19.35
CA SER A 110 4.10 -4.52 20.75
C SER A 110 4.76 -5.74 21.43
N SER A 111 4.92 -6.87 20.74
CA SER A 111 5.19 -8.18 21.38
C SER A 111 6.59 -8.76 21.09
N SER A 112 7.48 -8.05 20.41
CA SER A 112 8.83 -8.54 20.11
C SER A 112 9.94 -7.68 20.68
N ARG A 113 11.01 -8.31 21.16
CA ARG A 113 12.25 -7.62 21.60
C ARG A 113 12.91 -6.82 20.47
N VAL A 114 12.68 -7.24 19.22
CA VAL A 114 13.11 -6.55 18.01
C VAL A 114 11.88 -5.86 17.41
N PRO A 115 11.94 -4.57 17.04
CA PRO A 115 10.83 -3.90 16.37
C PRO A 115 10.36 -4.67 15.13
N ARG A 116 9.04 -4.86 15.04
CA ARG A 116 8.40 -5.50 13.89
C ARG A 116 7.24 -4.66 13.40
N PHE A 117 7.05 -4.62 12.10
CA PHE A 117 6.16 -3.69 11.44
C PHE A 117 5.04 -4.41 10.69
N GLU A 118 3.83 -3.88 10.83
CA GLU A 118 2.63 -4.34 10.15
C GLU A 118 1.94 -3.17 9.43
N HIS A 119 1.23 -3.46 8.34
CA HIS A 119 0.46 -2.47 7.61
C HIS A 119 -0.99 -2.38 8.13
N ASN A 120 -1.62 -1.23 7.91
CA ASN A 120 -3.03 -0.95 8.24
C ASN A 120 -3.76 -0.32 7.03
N VAL A 121 -3.32 -0.65 5.82
CA VAL A 121 -3.77 0.00 4.57
C VAL A 121 -5.29 -0.12 4.39
N ASN A 122 -5.85 -1.31 4.64
CA ASN A 122 -7.29 -1.59 4.48
C ASN A 122 -8.15 -0.60 5.28
N ARG A 123 -7.79 -0.37 6.54
CA ARG A 123 -8.56 0.50 7.44
C ARG A 123 -8.35 1.97 7.10
N VAL A 124 -7.12 2.39 6.79
CA VAL A 124 -6.83 3.77 6.43
C VAL A 124 -7.56 4.16 5.15
N LEU A 125 -7.47 3.34 4.12
CA LEU A 125 -8.09 3.62 2.83
C LEU A 125 -9.59 3.28 2.78
N GLY A 126 -10.09 2.45 3.70
CA GLY A 126 -11.50 2.04 3.72
C GLY A 126 -11.88 1.10 2.57
N VAL A 127 -10.93 0.29 2.10
CA VAL A 127 -11.11 -0.60 0.94
C VAL A 127 -10.91 -2.07 1.33
N PRO A 128 -11.56 -3.02 0.62
CA PRO A 128 -11.45 -4.44 0.94
C PRO A 128 -10.07 -5.00 0.61
N SER A 129 -9.74 -6.18 1.15
CA SER A 129 -8.40 -6.80 0.98
C SER A 129 -8.05 -7.10 -0.48
N GLN A 130 -9.06 -7.38 -1.31
CA GLN A 130 -8.93 -7.56 -2.75
C GLN A 130 -8.38 -6.30 -3.42
N SER A 131 -8.96 -5.13 -3.13
CA SER A 131 -8.49 -3.85 -3.63
C SER A 131 -7.08 -3.52 -3.12
N VAL A 132 -6.77 -3.86 -1.86
CA VAL A 132 -5.41 -3.70 -1.31
C VAL A 132 -4.39 -4.58 -2.03
N ALA A 133 -4.76 -5.80 -2.44
CA ALA A 133 -3.88 -6.67 -3.22
C ALA A 133 -3.54 -6.07 -4.60
N LEU A 134 -4.51 -5.43 -5.26
CA LEU A 134 -4.28 -4.72 -6.53
C LEU A 134 -3.39 -3.49 -6.33
N LEU A 135 -3.68 -2.67 -5.31
CA LEU A 135 -2.87 -1.49 -4.96
C LEU A 135 -1.43 -1.87 -4.63
N ALA A 136 -1.20 -2.90 -3.81
CA ALA A 136 0.14 -3.39 -3.51
C ALA A 136 0.88 -3.84 -4.77
N THR A 137 0.20 -4.52 -5.69
CA THR A 137 0.78 -4.94 -6.97
C THR A 137 1.17 -3.72 -7.83
N LEU A 138 0.38 -2.65 -7.83
CA LEU A 138 0.69 -1.39 -8.49
C LEU A 138 1.86 -0.64 -7.82
N PHE A 139 1.92 -0.58 -6.49
CA PHE A 139 3.04 0.04 -5.76
C PHE A 139 4.38 -0.64 -6.06
N LEU A 140 4.37 -1.96 -6.22
CA LEU A 140 5.57 -2.74 -6.41
C LEU A 140 6.04 -2.74 -7.86
N ARG A 141 5.12 -2.69 -8.83
CA ARG A 141 5.42 -2.99 -10.25
C ARG A 141 5.01 -1.89 -11.23
N GLY A 142 4.46 -0.78 -10.73
CA GLY A 142 3.97 0.32 -11.54
C GLY A 142 2.71 -0.04 -12.34
N PRO A 143 2.39 0.78 -13.38
CA PRO A 143 1.14 0.63 -14.10
C PRO A 143 1.07 -0.63 -14.97
N GLN A 144 -0.05 -1.35 -14.85
CA GLN A 144 -0.25 -2.69 -15.42
C GLN A 144 -1.66 -2.83 -16.01
N THR A 145 -1.81 -3.72 -16.99
CA THR A 145 -3.11 -4.14 -17.51
C THR A 145 -3.89 -4.96 -16.47
N ALA A 146 -5.21 -5.09 -16.63
CA ALA A 146 -6.03 -5.91 -15.74
C ALA A 146 -5.62 -7.40 -15.76
N ALA A 147 -5.21 -7.91 -16.93
CA ALA A 147 -4.69 -9.27 -17.08
C ALA A 147 -3.37 -9.47 -16.30
N GLU A 148 -2.44 -8.53 -16.41
CA GLU A 148 -1.18 -8.57 -15.64
C GLU A 148 -1.43 -8.45 -14.15
N LEU A 149 -2.33 -7.57 -13.72
CA LEU A 149 -2.70 -7.42 -12.32
C LEU A 149 -3.24 -8.73 -11.75
N ARG A 150 -4.17 -9.40 -12.46
CA ARG A 150 -4.68 -10.71 -12.07
C ARG A 150 -3.58 -11.74 -11.88
N ALA A 151 -2.64 -11.82 -12.82
CA ALA A 151 -1.54 -12.77 -12.77
C ALA A 151 -0.55 -12.46 -11.64
N ASN A 152 -0.19 -11.18 -11.47
CA ASN A 152 0.84 -10.75 -10.53
C ASN A 152 0.32 -10.67 -9.09
N SER A 153 -0.98 -10.47 -8.88
CA SER A 153 -1.61 -10.45 -7.55
C SER A 153 -2.07 -11.83 -7.07
N ALA A 154 -1.95 -12.88 -7.88
CA ALA A 154 -2.55 -14.20 -7.61
C ALA A 154 -2.14 -14.82 -6.26
N ARG A 155 -0.92 -14.52 -5.77
CA ARG A 155 -0.43 -14.97 -4.46
C ARG A 155 -0.96 -14.14 -3.28
N LEU A 156 -1.47 -12.94 -3.54
CA LEU A 156 -2.10 -12.07 -2.53
C LEU A 156 -3.61 -12.34 -2.49
N HIS A 157 -4.24 -12.39 -3.66
CA HIS A 157 -5.65 -12.72 -3.83
C HIS A 157 -5.92 -13.35 -5.21
N SER A 158 -6.69 -14.44 -5.22
CA SER A 158 -7.07 -15.13 -6.45
C SER A 158 -8.41 -14.61 -6.98
N PHE A 159 -8.36 -13.79 -8.02
CA PHE A 159 -9.56 -13.26 -8.70
C PHE A 159 -10.13 -14.26 -9.70
N ALA A 160 -11.45 -14.37 -9.75
CA ALA A 160 -12.16 -15.31 -10.63
C ALA A 160 -11.78 -15.11 -12.11
N ASP A 161 -11.90 -13.88 -12.61
CA ASP A 161 -11.62 -13.50 -14.00
C ASP A 161 -11.09 -12.05 -14.09
N ILE A 162 -10.81 -11.59 -15.32
CA ILE A 162 -10.32 -10.23 -15.58
C ILE A 162 -11.41 -9.19 -15.25
N SER A 163 -12.68 -9.50 -15.56
CA SER A 163 -13.82 -8.61 -15.29
C SER A 163 -13.98 -8.30 -13.79
N SER A 164 -13.70 -9.29 -12.93
CA SER A 164 -13.65 -9.11 -11.48
C SER A 164 -12.57 -8.11 -11.08
N VAL A 165 -11.38 -8.19 -11.68
CA VAL A 165 -10.29 -7.24 -11.42
C VAL A 165 -10.67 -5.84 -11.88
N GLU A 166 -11.22 -5.70 -13.09
CA GLU A 166 -11.71 -4.41 -13.59
C GLU A 166 -12.79 -3.81 -12.68
N SER A 167 -13.71 -4.62 -12.15
CA SER A 167 -14.76 -4.13 -11.25
C SER A 167 -14.17 -3.51 -9.97
N PHE A 168 -13.18 -4.15 -9.35
CA PHE A 168 -12.48 -3.57 -8.19
C PHE A 168 -11.65 -2.33 -8.54
N LEU A 169 -11.11 -2.25 -9.76
CA LEU A 169 -10.36 -1.07 -10.23
C LEU A 169 -11.29 0.11 -10.52
N ASP A 170 -12.47 -0.15 -11.09
CA ASP A 170 -13.50 0.87 -11.32
C ASP A 170 -14.02 1.41 -9.99
N GLU A 171 -14.26 0.55 -8.99
CA GLU A 171 -14.59 0.98 -7.62
C GLU A 171 -13.49 1.85 -7.00
N LEU A 172 -12.22 1.47 -7.18
CA LEU A 172 -11.07 2.25 -6.71
C LEU A 172 -10.93 3.61 -7.42
N ALA A 173 -11.31 3.68 -8.70
CA ALA A 173 -11.32 4.92 -9.48
C ALA A 173 -12.50 5.82 -9.12
N ALA A 174 -13.62 5.23 -8.68
CA ALA A 174 -14.82 5.96 -8.26
C ALA A 174 -14.75 6.46 -6.80
N ASN A 175 -13.73 6.08 -6.02
CA ASN A 175 -13.51 6.63 -4.69
C ASN A 175 -13.28 8.15 -4.73
N ASP A 176 -13.58 8.81 -3.61
CA ASP A 176 -13.25 10.22 -3.38
C ASP A 176 -12.26 10.36 -2.21
N PRO A 177 -10.98 10.74 -2.46
CA PRO A 177 -10.34 10.91 -3.76
C PRO A 177 -10.13 9.58 -4.52
N PRO A 178 -9.99 9.60 -5.85
CA PRO A 178 -9.72 8.41 -6.65
C PRO A 178 -8.38 7.79 -6.25
N ARG A 179 -8.30 6.46 -6.22
CA ARG A 179 -7.11 5.72 -5.80
C ARG A 179 -6.32 5.14 -6.96
N VAL A 180 -6.99 4.94 -8.09
CA VAL A 180 -6.39 4.47 -9.34
C VAL A 180 -6.97 5.24 -10.52
N VAL A 181 -6.27 5.20 -11.65
CA VAL A 181 -6.72 5.77 -12.92
C VAL A 181 -6.47 4.78 -14.06
N LYS A 182 -7.40 4.72 -15.00
CA LYS A 182 -7.24 4.00 -16.27
C LYS A 182 -6.52 4.93 -17.24
N LEU A 183 -5.29 4.59 -17.61
CA LEU A 183 -4.47 5.36 -18.53
C LEU A 183 -4.98 5.19 -19.97
N SER A 184 -4.78 6.22 -20.79
CA SER A 184 -5.04 6.15 -22.22
C SER A 184 -4.14 5.09 -22.86
N ARG A 185 -4.68 4.39 -23.87
CA ARG A 185 -3.92 3.36 -24.59
C ARG A 185 -2.79 3.99 -25.38
N THR A 186 -1.59 3.45 -25.25
CA THR A 186 -0.47 3.77 -26.14
C THR A 186 -0.78 3.23 -27.54
N PRO A 187 -0.40 3.93 -28.63
CA PRO A 187 -0.57 3.42 -29.98
C PRO A 187 0.02 2.00 -30.13
N GLY A 188 -0.80 1.03 -30.55
CA GLY A 188 -0.39 -0.37 -30.73
C GLY A 188 -0.76 -1.31 -29.56
N GLU A 189 -1.05 -0.80 -28.36
CA GLU A 189 -1.53 -1.65 -27.25
C GLU A 189 -3.03 -1.91 -27.37
N ARG A 190 -3.44 -3.17 -27.16
CA ARG A 190 -4.85 -3.61 -27.22
C ARG A 190 -5.63 -3.28 -25.95
N GLU A 191 -4.95 -3.20 -24.82
CA GLU A 191 -5.54 -3.03 -23.49
C GLU A 191 -5.05 -1.75 -22.82
N SER A 192 -5.85 -1.18 -21.94
CA SER A 192 -5.45 -0.01 -21.14
C SER A 192 -4.73 -0.45 -19.87
N ARG A 193 -3.80 0.37 -19.38
CA ARG A 193 -3.11 0.15 -18.11
C ARG A 193 -3.77 0.94 -17.00
N TRP A 194 -3.63 0.43 -15.79
CA TRP A 194 -4.08 1.06 -14.56
C TRP A 194 -2.89 1.52 -13.74
N ALA A 195 -2.97 2.73 -13.20
CA ALA A 195 -1.96 3.29 -12.31
C ALA A 195 -2.59 3.69 -10.98
N HIS A 196 -1.83 3.66 -9.89
CA HIS A 196 -2.30 4.18 -8.60
C HIS A 196 -2.05 5.69 -8.50
N LEU A 197 -2.91 6.40 -7.76
CA LEU A 197 -2.80 7.85 -7.55
C LEU A 197 -2.30 8.22 -6.14
N LEU A 198 -1.96 7.23 -5.32
CA LEU A 198 -1.50 7.44 -3.95
C LEU A 198 -0.13 8.13 -3.84
N CYS A 199 0.61 8.27 -4.95
CA CYS A 199 1.87 9.03 -5.02
C CYS A 199 1.73 10.32 -5.86
N GLY A 200 0.51 10.80 -6.08
CA GLY A 200 0.21 11.93 -6.95
C GLY A 200 -0.25 11.52 -8.35
N GLU A 201 -0.38 12.51 -9.22
CA GLU A 201 -0.81 12.30 -10.61
C GLU A 201 0.22 11.50 -11.41
N VAL A 202 -0.27 10.54 -12.21
CA VAL A 202 0.58 9.68 -13.04
C VAL A 202 0.54 10.19 -14.47
N SER A 203 1.69 10.66 -14.97
CA SER A 203 1.83 11.05 -16.37
C SER A 203 2.26 9.88 -17.23
N ILE A 204 1.66 9.75 -18.43
CA ILE A 204 1.97 8.67 -19.38
C ILE A 204 3.44 8.73 -19.83
N SER A 205 4.07 9.90 -19.75
CA SER A 205 5.50 10.10 -20.07
C SER A 205 6.46 9.45 -19.07
N ASP A 206 6.02 9.17 -17.84
CA ASP A 206 6.85 8.54 -16.80
C ASP A 206 6.82 7.00 -16.89
N MET A 207 6.15 6.46 -17.93
CA MET A 207 6.05 5.03 -18.15
C MET A 207 7.37 4.48 -18.71
N PRO A 208 8.05 3.53 -18.02
CA PRO A 208 9.11 2.79 -18.66
C PRO A 208 8.49 1.98 -19.80
N SER A 209 8.89 2.29 -21.04
CA SER A 209 8.59 1.51 -22.23
C SER A 209 8.96 0.06 -21.97
N ARG A 210 7.96 -0.78 -21.68
CA ARG A 210 8.19 -2.21 -21.43
C ARG A 210 8.32 -2.89 -22.78
N GLU A 211 9.48 -2.75 -23.39
CA GLU A 211 9.88 -3.63 -24.48
C GLU A 211 9.86 -5.07 -23.97
N THR A 212 9.18 -5.92 -24.72
CA THR A 212 9.03 -7.36 -24.50
C THR A 212 10.38 -7.98 -24.16
N GLN A 213 10.45 -8.80 -23.11
CA GLN A 213 11.65 -9.52 -22.72
C GLN A 213 12.22 -10.32 -23.91
N GLY A 214 13.30 -9.82 -24.48
CA GLY A 214 13.97 -10.40 -25.65
C GLY A 214 15.30 -9.69 -25.93
N GLY A 215 16.26 -9.81 -25.00
CA GLY A 215 17.63 -9.30 -25.15
C GLY A 215 17.74 -7.79 -25.00
N GLU A 216 18.59 -7.32 -24.09
CA GLU A 216 18.99 -5.91 -24.05
C GLU A 216 19.70 -5.56 -25.37
N SER A 217 18.96 -4.93 -26.29
CA SER A 217 19.56 -3.92 -27.14
C SER A 217 19.08 -2.58 -26.60
N PHE A 218 19.85 -1.97 -25.69
CA PHE A 218 19.83 -0.52 -25.60
C PHE A 218 19.99 0.00 -27.03
N SER A 219 19.11 0.91 -27.47
CA SER A 219 19.36 1.54 -28.75
C SER A 219 20.75 2.20 -28.66
N LEU A 220 21.60 2.00 -29.66
CA LEU A 220 22.93 2.61 -29.69
C LEU A 220 22.85 4.12 -29.42
N SER A 221 21.74 4.74 -29.85
CA SER A 221 21.39 6.13 -29.59
C SER A 221 21.19 6.45 -28.10
N GLU A 222 20.49 5.63 -27.33
CA GLU A 222 20.31 5.85 -25.89
C GLU A 222 21.62 5.62 -25.14
N PHE A 223 22.40 4.61 -25.52
CA PHE A 223 23.70 4.37 -24.93
C PHE A 223 24.68 5.54 -25.18
N GLU A 224 24.67 6.10 -26.39
CA GLU A 224 25.43 7.29 -26.73
C GLU A 224 24.95 8.53 -25.96
N ALA A 225 23.63 8.70 -25.82
CA ALA A 225 23.06 9.80 -25.05
C ALA A 225 23.45 9.71 -23.56
N LEU A 226 23.31 8.53 -22.94
CA LEU A 226 23.73 8.29 -21.55
C LEU A 226 25.22 8.53 -21.37
N LYS A 227 26.07 8.07 -22.31
CA LYS A 227 27.52 8.28 -22.24
C LYS A 227 27.89 9.75 -22.39
N SER A 228 27.16 10.50 -23.21
CA SER A 228 27.35 11.95 -23.37
C SER A 228 27.00 12.69 -22.08
N GLU A 229 25.90 12.29 -21.44
CA GLU A 229 25.44 12.89 -20.19
C GLU A 229 26.36 12.52 -19.02
N GLN A 230 26.83 11.27 -18.96
CA GLN A 230 27.84 10.85 -17.99
C GLN A 230 29.12 11.70 -18.14
N LYS A 231 29.57 11.95 -19.37
CA LYS A 231 30.75 12.79 -19.63
C LYS A 231 30.52 14.24 -19.20
N ARG A 232 29.32 14.78 -19.44
CA ARG A 232 28.92 16.13 -19.00
C ARG A 232 28.94 16.25 -17.49
N LEU A 233 28.29 15.31 -16.80
CA LEU A 233 28.24 15.27 -15.33
C LEU A 233 29.63 15.06 -14.72
N ALA A 234 30.45 14.18 -15.28
CA ALA A 234 31.82 13.98 -14.82
C ALA A 234 32.64 15.27 -14.91
N HIS A 235 32.51 16.01 -16.02
CA HIS A 235 33.16 17.31 -16.19
C HIS A 235 32.65 18.36 -15.20
N GLU A 236 31.33 18.39 -14.97
CA GLU A 236 30.70 19.29 -13.99
C GLU A 236 31.18 18.99 -12.56
N VAL A 237 31.31 17.71 -12.19
CA VAL A 237 31.88 17.30 -10.90
C VAL A 237 33.33 17.76 -10.75
N VAL A 238 34.17 17.63 -11.79
CA VAL A 238 35.54 18.15 -11.74
C VAL A 238 35.56 19.67 -11.55
N GLN A 239 34.72 20.41 -12.27
CA GLN A 239 34.64 21.86 -12.15
C GLN A 239 34.17 22.31 -10.75
N LEU A 240 33.14 21.66 -10.22
CA LEU A 240 32.61 21.94 -8.89
C LEU A 240 33.64 21.62 -7.81
N ARG A 241 34.32 20.47 -7.88
CA ARG A 241 35.41 20.13 -6.96
C ARG A 241 36.53 21.16 -6.99
N ALA A 242 36.95 21.60 -8.18
CA ALA A 242 37.96 22.63 -8.31
C ALA A 242 37.51 23.99 -7.74
N MET A 243 36.23 24.36 -7.92
CA MET A 243 35.67 25.58 -7.33
C MET A 243 35.62 25.50 -5.80
N VAL A 244 35.16 24.37 -5.26
CA VAL A 244 35.12 24.11 -3.81
C VAL A 244 36.52 24.15 -3.21
N GLN A 245 37.53 23.58 -3.88
CA GLN A 245 38.92 23.60 -3.40
C GLN A 245 39.52 25.00 -3.42
N ARG A 246 39.20 25.82 -4.43
CA ARG A 246 39.58 27.25 -4.45
C ARG A 246 38.95 28.01 -3.29
N MET A 247 37.64 27.89 -3.11
CA MET A 247 36.92 28.56 -2.02
C MET A 247 37.41 28.12 -0.64
N ALA A 248 37.65 26.81 -0.45
CA ALA A 248 38.19 26.28 0.80
C ALA A 248 39.60 26.84 1.09
N SER A 249 40.45 26.97 0.06
CA SER A 249 41.78 27.57 0.19
C SER A 249 41.71 29.05 0.57
N GLU A 250 40.82 29.82 -0.05
CA GLU A 250 40.58 31.24 0.27
C GLU A 250 40.06 31.44 1.71
N LEU A 251 39.33 30.46 2.24
CA LEU A 251 38.77 30.47 3.60
C LEU A 251 39.67 29.79 4.65
N GLY A 252 40.83 29.26 4.26
CA GLY A 252 41.75 28.57 5.16
C GLY A 252 41.25 27.21 5.68
N ILE A 253 40.33 26.57 4.96
CA ILE A 253 39.70 25.30 5.32
C ILE A 253 40.45 24.15 4.62
N THR A 254 40.89 23.15 5.37
CA THR A 254 41.48 21.92 4.81
C THR A 254 40.38 20.93 4.43
N LEU A 255 40.29 20.57 3.14
CA LEU A 255 39.41 19.51 2.66
C LEU A 255 40.14 18.17 2.72
N ASP A 256 39.52 17.17 3.35
CA ASP A 256 40.07 15.82 3.48
C ASP A 256 39.89 15.06 2.16
N GLU A 257 40.99 14.62 1.53
CA GLU A 257 40.96 13.86 0.27
C GLU A 257 40.55 12.41 0.54
N SER A 258 39.25 12.15 0.67
CA SER A 258 38.74 10.78 0.53
C SER A 258 38.70 10.41 -0.97
N SER A 259 39.73 9.69 -1.40
CA SER A 259 39.90 9.16 -2.76
C SER A 259 38.75 8.24 -3.15
N PRO A 260 38.09 8.41 -4.32
CA PRO A 260 37.05 7.50 -4.78
C PRO A 260 37.66 6.46 -5.72
N ASP A 261 38.36 5.46 -5.17
CA ASP A 261 38.62 4.19 -5.84
C ASP A 261 38.92 3.12 -4.77
N ALA A 262 37.83 2.61 -4.18
CA ALA A 262 37.75 1.37 -3.42
C ALA A 262 36.35 0.76 -3.62
#